data_AF-A0A2W4IHN8-F1
#
_entry.id   AF-A0A2W4IHN8-F1
#
_cell.length_a   1.000
_cell.length_b   1.000
_cell.length_c   1.000
_cell.angle_alpha   90.00
_cell.angle_beta   90.00
_cell.angle_gamma   90.00
#
_symmetry.space_group_name_H-M   'P 1'
#
loop_
_entity.id
_entity.type
_entity.pdbx_description
1 polymer ?
#
loop_
_entity_poly.entity_id
_entity_poly.type
_entity_poly.pdbx_seq_one_letter_code
_entity_poly.pdbx_strand_id
1 'polypeptide(L)'
;MQNNSIKDAANELLYESAKSSDLLMRLRNGVGDFVKAKRAYVETDEVRETYLAGLELLLAEGKIQQTLGSRDMTLFRVTDEGKRKRVTFEMARANLLEAVQADGFIAKVHSADGEYLQCGTRVYSDVDEERILYLEAFCDLLQHSYVRPTSESKEMSLYAYANKAPLKRAI
;
A
#
# COMPACT_ATOMS: atom_id res chain seq x y z
N MET A 1 9.35 -0.65 18.32
CA MET A 1 8.33 -1.40 17.55
C MET A 1 7.08 -0.55 17.27
N GLN A 2 6.57 0.26 18.22
CA GLN A 2 5.41 1.17 17.99
C GLN A 2 5.54 2.17 16.82
N ASN A 3 6.76 2.55 16.43
CA ASN A 3 6.96 3.55 15.38
C ASN A 3 6.72 3.00 13.95
N ASN A 4 6.78 1.68 13.76
CA ASN A 4 6.51 1.06 12.46
C ASN A 4 5.00 0.95 12.20
N SER A 5 4.20 0.57 13.22
CA SER A 5 2.74 0.45 13.07
C SER A 5 2.06 1.78 12.77
N ILE A 6 2.56 2.90 13.33
CA ILE A 6 2.04 4.24 13.03
C ILE A 6 2.33 4.63 11.58
N LYS A 7 3.54 4.33 11.07
CA LYS A 7 3.90 4.58 9.67
C LYS A 7 3.08 3.72 8.71
N ASP A 8 2.86 2.45 9.05
CA ASP A 8 2.02 1.56 8.26
C ASP A 8 0.58 2.06 8.20
N ALA A 9 0.02 2.51 9.34
CA ALA A 9 -1.30 3.12 9.39
C ALA A 9 -1.37 4.42 8.57
N ALA A 10 -0.37 5.30 8.66
CA ALA A 10 -0.29 6.52 7.86
C ALA A 10 -0.31 6.21 6.35
N ASN A 11 0.45 5.20 5.91
CA ASN A 11 0.47 4.79 4.51
C ASN A 11 -0.86 4.16 4.09
N GLU A 12 -1.49 3.34 4.93
CA GLU A 12 -2.81 2.77 4.65
C GLU A 12 -3.88 3.86 4.53
N LEU A 13 -3.83 4.92 5.36
CA LEU A 13 -4.70 6.09 5.21
C LEU A 13 -4.52 6.73 3.84
N LEU A 14 -3.28 7.01 3.41
CA LEU A 14 -3.03 7.59 2.09
C LEU A 14 -3.55 6.69 0.96
N TYR A 15 -3.37 5.38 1.08
CA TYR A 15 -3.87 4.42 0.10
C TYR A 15 -5.39 4.38 0.01
N GLU A 16 -6.08 4.30 1.14
CA GLU A 16 -7.55 4.25 1.15
C GLU A 16 -8.15 5.60 0.71
N SER A 17 -7.48 6.71 0.98
CA SER A 17 -7.88 8.03 0.47
C SER A 17 -7.86 8.09 -1.06
N ALA A 18 -6.94 7.37 -1.73
CA ALA A 18 -6.85 7.32 -3.19
C ALA A 18 -8.13 6.75 -3.82
N LYS A 19 -8.82 5.86 -3.10
CA LYS A 19 -10.10 5.28 -3.50
C LYS A 19 -11.28 6.24 -3.27
N SER A 20 -11.08 7.27 -2.46
CA SER A 20 -12.08 8.22 -2.00
C SER A 20 -11.76 9.66 -2.44
N SER A 21 -11.24 9.82 -3.66
CA SER A 21 -10.91 11.15 -4.25
C SER A 21 -9.90 11.97 -3.42
N ASP A 22 -8.89 11.30 -2.86
CA ASP A 22 -7.84 11.91 -2.03
C ASP A 22 -8.37 12.62 -0.78
N LEU A 23 -9.46 12.09 -0.20
CA LEU A 23 -10.06 12.60 1.03
C LEU A 23 -9.90 11.61 2.18
N LEU A 24 -9.62 12.17 3.36
CA LEU A 24 -9.58 11.49 4.63
C LEU A 24 -10.55 12.16 5.60
N MET A 25 -11.10 11.39 6.53
CA MET A 25 -12.14 11.88 7.43
C MET A 25 -11.90 11.37 8.84
N ARG A 26 -11.76 12.29 9.80
CA ARG A 26 -11.84 12.01 11.23
C ARG A 26 -13.26 12.28 11.70
N LEU A 27 -13.88 11.33 12.38
CA LEU A 27 -15.18 11.52 13.01
C LEU A 27 -15.05 11.43 14.53
N ARG A 28 -16.00 12.06 15.21
CA ARG A 28 -16.20 11.96 16.66
C ARG A 28 -17.54 11.28 16.93
N ASN A 29 -17.54 10.28 17.81
CA ASN A 29 -18.76 9.71 18.36
C ASN A 29 -18.68 9.66 19.90
N GLY A 30 -19.69 9.07 20.56
CA GLY A 30 -19.74 8.95 22.02
C GLY A 30 -18.64 8.07 22.65
N VAL A 31 -17.85 7.36 21.84
CA VAL A 31 -16.72 6.52 22.27
C VAL A 31 -15.38 7.23 22.05
N GLY A 32 -15.29 8.19 21.13
CA GLY A 32 -14.10 8.98 20.87
C GLY A 32 -13.93 9.36 19.40
N ASP A 33 -12.72 9.82 19.06
CA ASP A 33 -12.33 10.16 17.69
C ASP A 33 -11.83 8.91 16.96
N PHE A 34 -12.11 8.80 15.66
CA PHE A 34 -11.55 7.74 14.81
C PHE A 34 -11.46 8.21 13.35
N VAL A 35 -10.64 7.54 12.54
CA VAL A 35 -10.44 7.87 11.12
C VAL A 35 -11.23 6.90 10.26
N LYS A 36 -11.99 7.39 9.27
CA LYS A 36 -12.68 6.55 8.29
C LYS A 36 -11.69 6.02 7.26
N ALA A 37 -11.10 4.87 7.53
CA ALA A 37 -10.37 4.06 6.57
C ALA A 37 -10.88 2.63 6.64
N LYS A 38 -11.18 2.03 5.47
CA LYS A 38 -11.63 0.66 5.13
C LYS A 38 -12.49 -0.16 6.13
N ARG A 39 -12.18 -0.16 7.43
CA ARG A 39 -12.83 -0.91 8.54
C ARG A 39 -12.71 -0.27 9.94
N ALA A 40 -12.09 0.89 10.11
CA ALA A 40 -11.75 1.46 11.44
C ALA A 40 -12.93 1.88 12.36
N TYR A 41 -14.18 1.72 11.92
CA TYR A 41 -15.36 1.90 12.78
C TYR A 41 -15.62 0.70 13.70
N VAL A 42 -14.91 -0.42 13.53
CA VAL A 42 -15.23 -1.72 14.16
C VAL A 42 -14.03 -2.33 14.92
N GLU A 43 -12.96 -1.58 15.13
CA GLU A 43 -11.70 -2.11 15.68
C GLU A 43 -11.45 -1.72 17.15
N THR A 44 -10.47 -2.39 17.79
CA THR A 44 -10.07 -2.16 19.20
C THR A 44 -9.55 -0.74 19.42
N ASP A 45 -9.50 -0.31 20.69
CA ASP A 45 -8.99 1.03 21.06
C ASP A 45 -7.53 1.24 20.60
N GLU A 46 -6.69 0.21 20.67
CA GLU A 46 -5.29 0.25 20.22
C GLU A 46 -5.15 0.52 18.71
N VAL A 47 -6.00 -0.10 17.89
CA VAL A 47 -6.01 0.15 16.43
C VAL A 47 -6.48 1.57 16.16
N ARG A 48 -7.54 2.03 16.84
CA ARG A 48 -8.05 3.40 16.71
C ARG A 48 -6.97 4.44 17.01
N GLU A 49 -6.26 4.27 18.11
CA GLU A 49 -5.16 5.15 18.51
C GLU A 49 -4.02 5.14 17.49
N THR A 50 -3.68 3.96 16.95
CA THR A 50 -2.63 3.82 15.92
C THR A 50 -2.98 4.60 14.65
N TYR A 51 -4.24 4.53 14.18
CA TYR A 51 -4.69 5.27 13.01
C TYR A 51 -4.83 6.77 13.25
N LEU A 52 -5.25 7.18 14.45
CA LEU A 52 -5.22 8.59 14.83
C LEU A 52 -3.79 9.13 14.84
N ALA A 53 -2.84 8.40 15.44
CA ALA A 53 -1.43 8.76 15.42
C ALA A 53 -0.87 8.81 13.98
N GLY A 54 -1.28 7.89 13.11
CA GLY A 54 -0.93 7.91 11.69
C GLY A 54 -1.47 9.15 10.98
N LEU A 55 -2.71 9.57 11.27
CA LEU A 55 -3.28 10.80 10.72
C LEU A 55 -2.51 12.04 11.18
N GLU A 56 -2.19 12.14 12.47
CA GLU A 56 -1.40 13.24 13.02
C GLU A 56 0.02 13.28 12.43
N LEU A 57 0.64 12.11 12.19
CA LEU A 57 1.91 12.02 11.47
C LEU A 57 1.81 12.59 10.06
N LEU A 58 0.79 12.21 9.28
CA LEU A 58 0.57 12.75 7.93
C LEU A 58 0.36 14.27 7.93
N LEU A 59 -0.32 14.79 8.94
CA LEU A 59 -0.55 16.22 9.10
C LEU A 59 0.76 16.94 9.44
N ALA A 60 1.55 16.39 10.36
CA ALA A 60 2.86 16.91 10.73
C ALA A 60 3.87 16.87 9.57
N GLU A 61 3.80 15.84 8.72
CA GLU A 61 4.62 15.70 7.50
C GLU A 61 4.12 16.54 6.31
N GLY A 62 2.99 17.26 6.45
CA GLY A 62 2.42 18.08 5.36
C GLY A 62 1.85 17.26 4.19
N LYS A 63 1.65 15.95 4.40
CA LYS A 63 1.07 15.03 3.40
C LYS A 63 -0.45 15.16 3.29
N ILE A 64 -1.08 15.72 4.31
CA ILE A 64 -2.51 16.05 4.31
C ILE A 64 -2.72 17.46 4.85
N GLN A 65 -3.85 18.05 4.50
CA GLN A 65 -4.27 19.35 5.02
C GLN A 65 -5.74 19.29 5.43
N GLN A 66 -6.08 19.92 6.56
CA GLN A 66 -7.47 20.05 6.97
C GLN A 66 -8.21 21.01 6.02
N THR A 67 -9.32 20.56 5.46
CA THR A 67 -10.15 21.37 4.55
C THR A 67 -11.46 21.83 5.16
N LEU A 68 -12.05 21.02 6.05
CA LEU A 68 -13.32 21.34 6.71
C LEU A 68 -13.33 20.75 8.11
N GLY A 69 -13.87 21.47 9.08
CA GLY A 69 -14.07 20.99 10.44
C GLY A 69 -15.45 21.38 10.98
N SER A 70 -16.10 20.44 11.65
CA SER A 70 -17.28 20.64 12.48
C SER A 70 -17.06 19.94 13.83
N ARG A 71 -18.05 20.02 14.72
CA ARG A 71 -18.00 19.35 16.03
C ARG A 71 -17.79 17.84 15.92
N ASP A 72 -18.37 17.22 14.90
CA ASP A 72 -18.49 15.76 14.80
C ASP A 72 -17.63 15.17 13.67
N MET A 73 -17.07 16.02 12.80
CA MET A 73 -16.30 15.60 11.63
C MET A 73 -15.20 16.59 11.30
N THR A 74 -14.02 16.08 10.97
CA THR A 74 -12.95 16.83 10.30
C THR A 74 -12.60 16.14 8.98
N LEU A 75 -12.60 16.88 7.89
CA LEU A 75 -12.21 16.42 6.56
C LEU A 75 -10.81 16.94 6.23
N PHE A 76 -9.99 16.04 5.69
CA PHE A 76 -8.64 16.32 5.24
C PHE A 76 -8.53 15.97 3.75
N ARG A 77 -7.74 16.75 3.03
CA ARG A 77 -7.34 16.47 1.64
C ARG A 77 -5.89 16.07 1.61
N VAL A 78 -5.57 15.03 0.84
CA VAL A 78 -4.17 14.65 0.58
C VAL A 78 -3.52 15.65 -0.35
N THR A 79 -2.35 16.15 0.06
CA THR A 79 -1.54 17.09 -0.73
C THR A 79 -0.82 16.35 -1.85
N ASP A 80 -0.21 17.08 -2.79
CA ASP A 80 0.61 16.45 -3.82
C ASP A 80 1.80 15.68 -3.21
N GLU A 81 2.30 16.13 -2.06
CA GLU A 81 3.34 15.42 -1.31
C GLU A 81 2.82 14.11 -0.70
N GLY A 82 1.60 14.09 -0.14
CA GLY A 82 0.98 12.84 0.33
C GLY A 82 0.52 11.91 -0.81
N LYS A 83 0.49 12.41 -2.05
CA LYS A 83 0.29 11.57 -3.24
C LYS A 83 1.58 10.91 -3.68
N ARG A 84 2.72 11.54 -3.42
CA ARG A 84 4.04 10.96 -3.68
C ARG A 84 4.30 9.86 -2.64
N LYS A 85 4.76 8.70 -3.11
CA LYS A 85 5.16 7.54 -2.27
C LYS A 85 4.02 6.95 -1.42
N ARG A 86 3.00 6.40 -2.10
CA ARG A 86 1.87 5.71 -1.43
C ARG A 86 2.05 4.21 -1.23
N VAL A 87 3.11 3.62 -1.79
CA VAL A 87 3.26 2.16 -1.80
C VAL A 87 4.04 1.69 -0.58
N THR A 88 3.44 0.80 0.19
CA THR A 88 4.13 -0.01 1.21
C THR A 88 4.52 -1.37 0.65
N PHE A 89 5.37 -2.11 1.35
CA PHE A 89 5.70 -3.49 1.00
C PHE A 89 4.44 -4.37 0.90
N GLU A 90 3.56 -4.34 1.90
CA GLU A 90 2.33 -5.14 1.90
C GLU A 90 1.39 -4.77 0.74
N MET A 91 1.33 -3.49 0.38
CA MET A 91 0.56 -3.03 -0.77
C MET A 91 1.19 -3.48 -2.09
N ALA A 92 2.50 -3.32 -2.25
CA ALA A 92 3.23 -3.79 -3.43
C ALA A 92 3.00 -5.30 -3.62
N ARG A 93 3.08 -6.06 -2.53
CA ARG A 93 2.85 -7.50 -2.51
C ARG A 93 1.42 -7.87 -2.88
N ALA A 94 0.42 -7.22 -2.27
CA ALA A 94 -0.98 -7.45 -2.59
C ALA A 94 -1.29 -7.11 -4.06
N ASN A 95 -0.77 -5.97 -4.54
CA ASN A 95 -0.94 -5.52 -5.93
C ASN A 95 -0.29 -6.49 -6.92
N LEU A 96 0.94 -6.97 -6.65
CA LEU A 96 1.63 -7.95 -7.50
C LEU A 96 0.87 -9.28 -7.53
N LEU A 97 0.37 -9.73 -6.38
CA LEU A 97 -0.38 -10.98 -6.31
C LEU A 97 -1.69 -10.88 -7.09
N GLU A 98 -2.45 -9.79 -6.92
CA GLU A 98 -3.67 -9.54 -7.69
C GLU A 98 -3.36 -9.47 -9.19
N ALA A 99 -2.29 -8.78 -9.56
CA ALA A 99 -1.88 -8.63 -10.95
C ALA A 99 -1.48 -9.98 -11.57
N VAL A 100 -0.65 -10.79 -10.91
CA VAL A 100 -0.23 -12.10 -11.45
C VAL A 100 -1.37 -13.11 -11.48
N GLN A 101 -2.35 -12.99 -10.57
CA GLN A 101 -3.57 -13.80 -10.62
C GLN A 101 -4.45 -13.44 -11.83
N ALA A 102 -4.50 -12.16 -12.19
CA ALA A 102 -5.26 -11.68 -13.34
C ALA A 102 -4.55 -11.95 -14.68
N ASP A 103 -3.24 -11.68 -14.75
CA ASP A 103 -2.46 -11.67 -15.99
C ASP A 103 -1.68 -12.98 -16.22
N GLY A 104 -1.56 -13.82 -15.19
CA GLY A 104 -0.95 -15.16 -15.22
C GLY A 104 0.56 -15.19 -15.01
N PHE A 105 1.28 -14.08 -15.27
CA PHE A 105 2.73 -13.99 -15.15
C PHE A 105 3.22 -12.61 -14.70
N ILE A 106 4.37 -12.58 -14.02
CA ILE A 106 5.20 -11.40 -13.75
C ILE A 106 6.45 -11.50 -14.62
N ALA A 107 6.78 -10.43 -15.33
CA ALA A 107 8.08 -10.25 -15.96
C ALA A 107 8.97 -9.39 -15.05
N LYS A 108 10.16 -9.88 -14.74
CA LYS A 108 11.26 -9.08 -14.18
C LYS A 108 12.14 -8.64 -15.35
N VAL A 109 12.11 -7.35 -15.67
CA VAL A 109 12.82 -6.79 -16.82
C VAL A 109 14.17 -6.25 -16.36
N HIS A 110 15.22 -6.61 -17.09
CA HIS A 110 16.60 -6.23 -16.82
C HIS A 110 16.98 -5.07 -17.72
N SER A 111 17.20 -3.89 -17.14
CA SER A 111 17.60 -2.69 -17.89
C SER A 111 18.89 -2.08 -17.35
N ALA A 112 19.50 -1.19 -18.14
CA ALA A 112 20.69 -0.44 -17.73
C ALA A 112 20.41 0.45 -16.49
N ASP A 113 19.17 0.90 -16.33
CA ASP A 113 18.73 1.76 -15.22
C ASP A 113 18.28 0.96 -13.98
N GLY A 114 18.43 -0.37 -14.03
CA GLY A 114 18.07 -1.31 -12.97
C GLY A 114 16.96 -2.27 -13.37
N GLU A 115 16.62 -3.17 -12.44
CA GLU A 115 15.56 -4.16 -12.63
C GLU A 115 14.19 -3.54 -12.30
N TYR A 116 13.15 -3.97 -13.01
CA TYR A 116 11.76 -3.59 -12.67
C TYR A 116 10.79 -4.73 -12.97
N LEU A 117 9.56 -4.59 -12.51
CA LEU A 117 8.52 -5.61 -12.71
C LEU A 117 7.45 -5.14 -13.67
N GLN A 118 6.87 -6.09 -14.40
CA GLN A 118 5.73 -5.86 -15.27
C GLN A 118 4.74 -7.02 -15.16
N CYS A 119 3.45 -6.70 -15.05
CA CYS A 119 2.32 -7.64 -15.08
C CYS A 119 1.31 -7.14 -16.09
N GLY A 120 1.15 -7.83 -17.23
CA GLY A 120 0.30 -7.34 -18.32
C GLY A 120 0.67 -5.91 -18.75
N THR A 121 -0.28 -4.97 -18.62
CA THR A 121 -0.09 -3.54 -18.92
C THR A 121 0.45 -2.73 -17.73
N ARG A 122 0.57 -3.32 -16.53
CA ARG A 122 1.07 -2.65 -15.32
C ARG A 122 2.58 -2.73 -15.28
N VAL A 123 3.25 -1.59 -15.24
CA VAL A 123 4.71 -1.49 -15.16
C VAL A 123 5.09 -0.83 -13.83
N TYR A 124 5.98 -1.47 -13.08
CA TYR A 124 6.45 -1.04 -11.77
C TYR A 124 7.92 -0.60 -11.87
N SER A 125 8.16 0.45 -12.66
CA SER A 125 9.49 0.91 -13.09
C SER A 125 9.89 2.29 -12.57
N ASP A 126 9.17 2.85 -11.60
CA ASP A 126 9.51 4.17 -11.07
C ASP A 126 10.94 4.21 -10.50
N VAL A 127 11.62 5.33 -10.65
CA VAL A 127 13.08 5.44 -10.46
C VAL A 127 13.53 5.39 -8.98
N ASP A 128 12.58 5.25 -8.04
CA ASP A 128 12.77 5.50 -6.61
C ASP A 128 12.43 4.28 -5.71
N GLU A 129 12.27 4.53 -4.41
CA GLU A 129 11.92 3.58 -3.34
C GLU A 129 10.74 2.64 -3.67
N GLU A 130 9.77 3.09 -4.48
CA GLU A 130 8.61 2.28 -4.87
C GLU A 130 9.00 1.04 -5.70
N ARG A 131 9.93 1.19 -6.65
CA ARG A 131 10.44 0.04 -7.42
C ARG A 131 11.16 -0.95 -6.52
N ILE A 132 11.92 -0.46 -5.53
CA ILE A 132 12.59 -1.31 -4.55
C ILE A 132 11.54 -2.11 -3.76
N LEU A 133 10.48 -1.47 -3.29
CA LEU A 133 9.39 -2.15 -2.58
C LEU A 133 8.69 -3.21 -3.44
N TYR A 134 8.47 -2.93 -4.73
CA TYR A 134 7.92 -3.93 -5.65
C TYR A 134 8.87 -5.10 -5.88
N LEU A 135 10.17 -4.85 -6.02
CA LEU A 135 11.18 -5.91 -6.15
C LEU A 135 11.28 -6.75 -4.86
N GLU A 136 11.26 -6.13 -3.69
CA GLU A 136 11.24 -6.82 -2.39
C GLU A 136 9.99 -7.67 -2.25
N ALA A 137 8.81 -7.10 -2.55
CA ALA A 137 7.54 -7.81 -2.51
C ALA A 137 7.52 -9.01 -3.47
N PHE A 138 8.11 -8.87 -4.65
CA PHE A 138 8.28 -9.98 -5.58
C PHE A 138 9.20 -11.08 -5.02
N CYS A 139 10.32 -10.72 -4.38
CA CYS A 139 11.19 -11.68 -3.71
C CYS A 139 10.43 -12.48 -2.64
N ASP A 140 9.53 -11.85 -1.87
CA ASP A 140 8.66 -12.55 -0.93
C ASP A 140 7.71 -13.53 -1.63
N LEU A 141 7.04 -13.09 -2.71
CA LEU A 141 6.16 -13.96 -3.50
C LEU A 141 6.91 -15.18 -4.06
N LEU A 142 8.16 -15.00 -4.48
CA LEU A 142 9.02 -16.07 -4.96
C LEU A 142 9.46 -17.01 -3.84
N GLN A 143 9.92 -16.47 -2.71
CA GLN A 143 10.35 -17.24 -1.53
C GLN A 143 9.20 -18.09 -0.97
N HIS A 144 8.00 -17.54 -0.94
CA HIS A 144 6.79 -18.26 -0.53
C HIS A 144 6.11 -19.04 -1.67
N SER A 145 6.76 -19.11 -2.84
CA SER A 145 6.32 -19.84 -4.04
C SER A 145 4.86 -19.57 -4.45
N TYR A 146 4.43 -18.32 -4.33
CA TYR A 146 3.23 -17.82 -5.00
C TYR A 146 3.44 -17.65 -6.51
N VAL A 147 4.70 -17.41 -6.90
CA VAL A 147 5.14 -17.41 -8.29
C VAL A 147 6.31 -18.37 -8.46
N ARG A 148 6.51 -18.85 -9.69
CA ARG A 148 7.61 -19.76 -10.03
C ARG A 148 8.26 -19.35 -11.34
N PRO A 149 9.59 -19.47 -11.46
CA PRO A 149 10.29 -19.16 -12.71
C PRO A 149 9.78 -20.07 -13.84
N THR A 150 9.65 -19.50 -15.03
CA THR A 150 9.18 -20.19 -16.24
C THR A 150 10.15 -20.07 -17.40
N SER A 151 10.76 -18.90 -17.56
CA SER A 151 11.82 -18.68 -18.54
C SER A 151 12.73 -17.54 -18.10
N GLU A 152 13.94 -17.52 -18.63
CA GLU A 152 14.92 -16.47 -18.37
C GLU A 152 15.69 -16.16 -19.65
N SER A 153 15.95 -14.87 -19.84
CA SER A 153 16.74 -14.31 -20.94
C SER A 153 17.58 -13.16 -20.40
N LYS A 154 18.46 -12.61 -21.24
CA LYS A 154 19.27 -11.43 -20.86
C LYS A 154 18.42 -10.19 -20.58
N GLU A 155 17.25 -10.08 -21.22
CA GLU A 155 16.40 -8.89 -21.15
C GLU A 155 15.30 -9.02 -20.09
N MET A 156 14.88 -10.25 -19.78
CA MET A 156 13.84 -10.48 -18.78
C MET A 156 13.83 -11.92 -18.24
N SER A 157 13.30 -12.07 -17.03
CA SER A 157 12.95 -13.34 -16.40
C SER A 157 11.43 -13.39 -16.16
N LEU A 158 10.77 -14.48 -16.55
CA LEU A 158 9.31 -14.64 -16.44
C LEU A 158 8.95 -15.60 -15.32
N TYR A 159 7.93 -15.23 -14.53
CA TYR A 159 7.44 -16.00 -13.40
C TYR A 159 5.93 -16.18 -13.50
N ALA A 160 5.45 -17.42 -13.52
CA ALA A 160 4.02 -17.71 -13.56
C ALA A 160 3.42 -17.85 -12.16
N TYR A 161 2.14 -17.54 -12.03
CA TYR A 161 1.39 -17.83 -10.80
C TYR A 161 1.41 -19.34 -10.48
N ALA A 162 1.75 -19.68 -9.25
CA ALA A 162 1.91 -21.07 -8.80
C ALA A 162 0.60 -21.73 -8.31
N ASN A 163 -0.54 -21.06 -8.48
CA ASN A 163 -1.88 -21.54 -8.07
C ASN A 163 -1.91 -22.11 -6.64
N LYS A 164 -1.39 -21.33 -5.68
CA LYS A 164 -1.54 -21.62 -4.24
C LYS A 164 -2.84 -21.01 -3.72
N ALA A 165 -3.44 -21.66 -2.70
CA ALA A 165 -4.59 -21.11 -1.97
C ALA A 165 -4.34 -19.64 -1.57
N PRO A 166 -5.38 -18.78 -1.57
CA PRO A 166 -5.21 -17.37 -1.26
C PRO A 166 -4.53 -17.17 0.10
N LEU A 167 -3.65 -16.18 0.18
CA LEU A 167 -3.07 -15.70 1.43
C LEU A 167 -4.21 -15.55 2.45
N LYS A 168 -4.23 -16.41 3.48
CA LYS A 168 -5.04 -16.12 4.65
C LYS A 168 -4.53 -14.79 5.17
N ARG A 169 -5.37 -13.76 5.15
CA ARG A 169 -5.10 -12.53 5.90
C ARG A 169 -4.77 -12.98 7.31
N ALA A 170 -3.55 -12.72 7.75
CA ALA A 170 -3.25 -12.78 9.17
C ALA A 170 -4.18 -11.73 9.81
N ILE A 171 -5.08 -12.23 10.66
CA ILE A 171 -5.95 -11.44 11.51
C ILE A 171 -5.09 -10.95 12.67
#